data_AF-A0A2G5PRT5-F1
#
_entry.id   AF-A0A2G5PRT5-F1
#
_cell.length_a   1.000
_cell.length_b   1.000
_cell.length_c   1.000
_cell.angle_alpha   90.00
_cell.angle_beta   90.00
_cell.angle_gamma   90.00
#
_symmetry.space_group_name_H-M   'P 1'
#
loop_
_entity.id
_entity.type
_entity.pdbx_description
1 polymer ?
#
loop_
_entity_poly.entity_id
_entity_poly.type
_entity_poly.pdbx_seq_one_letter_code
_entity_poly.pdbx_strand_id
1 'polypeptide(L)'
;MSSTRPALVVSVDILNNGPGGLVVVVPITTASYGLRSHVELEPGDSGLDHISYARCDQLRAVSVERLSSRQGMVSPEQMQSIDQALRFVLEL
;
A
#
# COMPACT_ATOMS: atom_id res chain seq x y z
N MET A 1 11.98 -12.69 13.65
CA MET A 1 11.22 -11.50 14.10
C MET A 1 10.75 -10.76 12.86
N SER A 2 9.44 -10.67 12.63
CA SER A 2 8.91 -9.88 11.52
C SER A 2 9.02 -8.41 11.91
N SER A 3 9.86 -7.66 11.21
CA SER A 3 9.90 -6.20 11.36
C SER A 3 8.56 -5.66 10.86
N THR A 4 7.86 -4.90 11.71
CA THR A 4 6.68 -4.14 11.32
C THR A 4 7.07 -3.14 10.24
N ARG A 5 6.39 -3.19 9.09
CA ARG A 5 6.65 -2.33 7.95
C ARG A 5 5.38 -1.55 7.60
N PRO A 6 5.51 -0.30 7.15
CA PRO A 6 4.36 0.42 6.59
C PRO A 6 3.78 -0.33 5.38
N ALA A 7 2.48 -0.23 5.22
CA ALA A 7 1.75 -0.77 4.08
C ALA A 7 0.58 0.15 3.77
N LEU A 8 0.22 0.25 2.49
CA LEU A 8 -0.95 1.02 2.04
C LEU A 8 -2.13 0.08 1.85
N VAL A 9 -3.26 0.40 2.46
CA VAL A 9 -4.54 -0.28 2.20
C VAL A 9 -5.05 0.15 0.82
N VAL A 10 -5.39 -0.81 -0.03
CA VAL A 10 -5.87 -0.59 -1.41
C VAL A 10 -7.26 -1.20 -1.66
N SER A 11 -7.82 -1.89 -0.67
CA SER A 11 -9.19 -2.40 -0.74
C SER A 11 -10.24 -1.36 -0.40
N VAL A 12 -11.41 -1.52 -1.01
CA VAL A 12 -12.61 -0.72 -0.76
C VAL A 12 -13.15 -0.89 0.66
N ASP A 13 -13.81 0.15 1.17
CA ASP A 13 -14.32 0.19 2.56
C ASP A 13 -15.30 -0.92 2.90
N ILE A 14 -16.13 -1.35 1.94
CA ILE A 14 -17.07 -2.45 2.17
C ILE A 14 -16.34 -3.78 2.46
N LEU A 15 -15.15 -3.99 1.87
CA LEU A 15 -14.31 -5.14 2.19
C LEU A 15 -13.65 -4.95 3.57
N ASN A 16 -13.10 -3.76 3.82
CA ASN A 16 -12.38 -3.43 5.05
C ASN A 16 -13.25 -3.58 6.31
N ASN A 17 -14.54 -3.27 6.20
CA ASN A 17 -15.52 -3.35 7.28
C ASN A 17 -16.37 -4.64 7.24
N GLY A 18 -16.01 -5.58 6.37
CA GLY A 18 -16.71 -6.86 6.24
C GLY A 18 -16.41 -7.82 7.40
N PRO A 19 -17.26 -8.86 7.58
CA PRO A 19 -17.12 -9.82 8.69
C PRO A 19 -15.85 -10.68 8.61
N GLY A 20 -15.13 -10.66 7.48
CA GLY A 20 -13.89 -11.41 7.30
C GLY A 20 -12.70 -10.84 8.08
N GLY A 21 -12.76 -9.58 8.54
CA GLY A 21 -11.64 -8.96 9.27
C GLY A 21 -10.36 -8.87 8.43
N LEU A 22 -10.49 -8.69 7.11
CA LEU A 22 -9.36 -8.65 6.17
C LEU A 22 -9.30 -7.30 5.46
N VAL A 23 -8.07 -6.86 5.18
CA VAL A 23 -7.78 -5.75 4.28
C VAL A 23 -6.79 -6.22 3.22
N VAL A 24 -6.84 -5.60 2.03
CA VAL A 24 -5.84 -5.80 0.99
C VAL A 24 -4.85 -4.65 1.04
N VAL A 25 -3.56 -4.97 1.10
CA VAL A 25 -2.48 -4.01 1.25
C VAL A 25 -1.38 -4.20 0.22
N VAL A 26 -0.66 -3.12 -0.08
CA VAL A 26 0.64 -3.14 -0.75
C VAL A 26 1.74 -2.73 0.24
N PRO A 27 2.81 -3.53 0.43
CA PRO A 27 3.91 -3.18 1.32
C PRO A 27 4.68 -1.95 0.82
N ILE A 28 5.22 -1.17 1.76
CA ILE A 28 6.06 0.00 1.47
C ILE A 28 7.52 -0.30 1.82
N THR A 29 8.45 0.17 1.00
CA THR A 29 9.90 0.05 1.20
C THR A 29 10.60 1.35 0.83
N THR A 30 11.75 1.65 1.42
CA THR A 30 12.63 2.75 0.97
C THR A 30 13.54 2.33 -0.19
N ALA A 31 13.64 1.04 -0.48
CA ALA A 31 14.46 0.54 -1.57
C ALA A 31 13.79 0.80 -2.93
N SER A 32 14.45 1.58 -3.77
CA SER A 32 14.07 1.78 -5.17
C SER A 32 14.56 0.63 -6.04
N TYR A 33 13.68 0.08 -6.87
CA TYR A 33 14.00 -1.01 -7.80
C TYR A 33 13.75 -0.64 -9.27
N GLY A 34 13.25 0.56 -9.56
CA GLY A 34 12.98 1.03 -10.93
C GLY A 34 11.91 0.22 -11.69
N LEU A 35 11.04 -0.50 -10.99
CA LEU A 35 10.00 -1.33 -11.60
C LEU A 35 8.72 -0.52 -11.83
N ARG A 36 8.02 -0.75 -12.94
CA ARG A 36 6.72 -0.10 -13.22
C ARG A 36 5.64 -0.41 -12.16
N SER A 37 5.77 -1.54 -11.47
CA SER A 37 4.90 -1.94 -10.36
C SER A 37 5.26 -1.27 -9.03
N HIS A 38 6.32 -0.48 -8.99
CA HIS A 38 6.74 0.25 -7.80
C HIS A 38 6.40 1.73 -7.97
N VAL A 39 5.47 2.20 -7.15
CA VAL A 39 5.03 3.60 -7.19
C VAL A 39 5.75 4.39 -6.13
N GLU A 40 6.41 5.48 -6.54
CA GLU A 40 7.08 6.41 -5.63
C GLU A 40 6.06 7.15 -4.77
N LEU A 41 6.36 7.23 -3.48
CA LEU A 41 5.59 7.91 -2.46
C LEU A 41 6.47 8.98 -1.83
N GLU A 42 6.17 10.23 -2.14
CA GLU A 42 6.77 11.39 -1.50
C GLU A 42 6.31 11.51 -0.03
N PRO A 43 7.20 12.00 0.86
CA PRO A 43 6.81 12.48 2.17
C PRO A 43 5.75 13.59 2.07
N GLY A 44 4.83 13.64 3.02
CA GLY A 44 3.73 14.59 3.03
C GLY A 44 2.61 14.08 3.93
N ASP A 45 1.37 14.10 3.44
CA ASP A 45 0.21 13.58 4.17
C ASP A 45 0.24 12.05 4.38
N SER A 46 1.21 11.35 3.76
CA SER A 46 1.40 9.90 3.84
C SER A 46 1.85 9.41 5.22
N GLY A 47 2.43 10.29 6.03
CA GLY A 47 3.04 9.93 7.33
C GLY A 47 4.37 9.18 7.20
N LEU A 48 4.98 9.19 6.01
CA LEU A 48 6.31 8.63 5.75
C LEU A 48 7.39 9.70 5.98
N ASP A 49 8.51 9.31 6.59
CA ASP A 49 9.62 10.22 6.89
C ASP A 49 10.53 10.49 5.68
N HIS A 50 10.50 9.60 4.68
CA HIS A 50 11.38 9.61 3.51
C HIS A 50 10.65 9.13 2.27
N ILE A 51 11.17 9.49 1.09
CA ILE A 51 10.71 8.94 -0.19
C ILE A 51 10.74 7.41 -0.09
N SER A 52 9.61 6.80 -0.39
CA SER A 52 9.40 5.36 -0.31
C SER A 52 8.67 4.85 -1.54
N TYR A 53 8.46 3.54 -1.63
CA TYR A 53 7.90 2.89 -2.79
C TYR A 53 6.84 1.87 -2.37
N ALA A 54 5.63 2.03 -2.89
CA ALA A 54 4.57 1.02 -2.79
C ALA A 54 4.86 -0.12 -3.76
N ARG A 55 4.97 -1.34 -3.24
CA ARG A 55 5.27 -2.56 -4.00
C ARG A 55 3.99 -3.24 -4.48
N CYS A 56 3.44 -2.77 -5.60
CA CYS A 56 2.18 -3.30 -6.14
C CYS A 56 2.33 -4.75 -6.65
N ASP A 57 3.56 -5.18 -6.95
CA ASP A 57 3.94 -6.57 -7.24
C ASP A 57 3.82 -7.51 -6.03
N GLN A 58 3.67 -6.97 -4.82
CA GLN A 58 3.59 -7.73 -3.58
C GLN A 58 2.28 -7.54 -2.82
N LEU A 59 1.16 -7.39 -3.54
CA LEU A 59 -0.20 -7.31 -2.98
C LEU A 59 -0.49 -8.46 -2.00
N ARG A 60 -1.11 -8.17 -0.85
CA ARG A 60 -1.48 -9.19 0.15
C ARG A 60 -2.82 -8.90 0.80
N ALA A 61 -3.62 -9.93 1.04
CA ALA A 61 -4.69 -9.88 2.03
C ALA A 61 -4.10 -10.16 3.43
N VAL A 62 -4.44 -9.32 4.41
CA VAL A 62 -3.96 -9.45 5.80
C VAL A 62 -5.10 -9.25 6.79
N SER A 63 -5.01 -9.91 7.95
CA SER A 63 -5.93 -9.63 9.08
C SER A 63 -5.76 -8.19 9.55
N VAL A 64 -6.88 -7.54 9.87
CA VAL A 64 -6.91 -6.21 10.53
C VAL A 64 -6.13 -6.19 11.84
N GLU A 65 -6.01 -7.33 12.52
CA GLU A 65 -5.26 -7.49 13.78
C GLU A 65 -3.74 -7.31 13.59
N ARG A 66 -3.25 -7.41 12.35
CA ARG A 66 -1.85 -7.14 12.01
C ARG A 66 -1.57 -5.65 11.81
N LEU A 67 -2.61 -4.81 11.73
CA LEU A 67 -2.45 -3.36 11.63
C LEU A 67 -2.23 -2.78 13.02
N SER A 68 -1.20 -1.96 13.17
CA SER A 68 -0.88 -1.32 14.46
C SER A 68 -1.49 0.08 14.58
N SER A 69 -1.16 0.96 13.64
CA SER A 69 -1.58 2.36 13.64
C SER A 69 -1.67 2.89 12.22
N ARG A 70 -2.60 3.83 12.02
CA ARG A 70 -2.72 4.58 10.76
C ARG A 70 -1.69 5.72 10.78
N GLN A 71 -0.81 5.75 9.77
CA GLN A 71 0.23 6.78 9.64
C GLN A 71 -0.25 8.02 8.88
N GLY A 72 -1.07 7.83 7.86
CA GLY A 72 -1.51 8.92 7.00
C GLY A 72 -2.34 8.43 5.81
N MET A 73 -2.31 9.19 4.72
CA MET A 73 -2.97 8.87 3.46
C MET A 73 -2.10 9.34 2.29
N VAL A 74 -2.05 8.55 1.23
CA VAL A 74 -1.40 8.97 -0.03
C VAL A 74 -2.25 10.03 -0.73
N SER A 75 -1.61 10.86 -1.56
CA SER A 75 -2.35 11.84 -2.36
C SER A 75 -3.25 11.16 -3.41
N PRO A 76 -4.28 11.85 -3.93
CA PRO A 76 -5.11 11.31 -5.02
C PRO A 76 -4.30 10.91 -6.26
N GLU A 77 -3.25 11.66 -6.61
CA GLU A 77 -2.36 11.39 -7.74
C GLU A 77 -1.53 10.12 -7.52
N GLN A 78 -0.98 9.96 -6.31
CA GLN A 78 -0.29 8.73 -5.90
C GLN A 78 -1.26 7.54 -5.96
N MET A 79 -2.49 7.70 -5.50
CA MET A 79 -3.49 6.63 -5.54
C MET A 79 -3.87 6.22 -6.97
N GLN A 80 -3.97 7.19 -7.91
CA GLN A 80 -4.16 6.87 -9.33
C GLN A 80 -2.98 6.09 -9.92
N SER A 81 -1.75 6.45 -9.54
CA SER A 81 -0.55 5.73 -9.98
C SER A 81 -0.53 4.29 -9.44
N ILE A 82 -0.98 4.08 -8.20
CA ILE A 82 -1.12 2.77 -7.56
C ILE A 82 -2.18 1.92 -8.27
N ASP A 83 -3.34 2.51 -8.59
CA ASP A 83 -4.40 1.85 -9.34
C ASP A 83 -3.90 1.38 -10.72
N GLN A 84 -3.17 2.24 -11.44
CA GLN A 84 -2.56 1.87 -12.73
C GLN A 84 -1.51 0.75 -12.60
N ALA A 85 -0.67 0.80 -11.57
CA ALA A 85 0.33 -0.23 -11.30
C ALA A 85 -0.31 -1.56 -10.92
N LEU A 86 -1.40 -1.56 -10.13
CA LEU A 86 -2.14 -2.77 -9.78
C LEU A 86 -2.83 -3.39 -10.99
N ARG A 87 -3.47 -2.58 -11.84
CA ARG A 87 -4.03 -3.07 -13.12
C ARG A 87 -2.97 -3.72 -13.99
N PHE A 88 -1.79 -3.09 -14.10
CA PHE A 88 -0.66 -3.68 -14.83
C PHE A 88 -0.22 -5.02 -14.24
N VAL A 89 -0.06 -5.12 -12.92
CA VAL A 89 0.36 -6.35 -12.24
C VAL A 89 -0.68 -7.48 -12.36
N LEU A 90 -1.96 -7.14 -12.41
CA LEU A 90 -3.07 -8.10 -12.45
C LEU A 90 -3.60 -8.37 -13.87
N GLU A 91 -3.02 -7.75 -14.89
CA GLU A 91 -3.51 -7.77 -16.29
C GLU A 91 -5.00 -7.37 -16.41
N LEU A 92 -5.39 -6.25 -15.80
CA LEU A 92 -6.75 -5.68 -15.78
C LEU A 92 -6.88 -4.35 -16.51
#